data_AF-A0A7U5NDD3-F1
#
_entry.id   AF-A0A7U5NDD3-F1
#
_cell.length_a   1.000
_cell.length_b   1.000
_cell.length_c   1.000
_cell.angle_alpha   90.00
_cell.angle_beta   90.00
_cell.angle_gamma   90.00
#
_symmetry.space_group_name_H-M   'P 1'
#
loop_
_entity.id
_entity.type
_entity.pdbx_description
1 polymer ?
#
loop_
_entity_poly.entity_id
_entity_poly.type
_entity_poly.pdbx_seq_one_letter_code
_entity_poly.pdbx_strand_id
1 'polypeptide(L)'
;MFRISVILKTLLISIGLLSSGFIFAKCSVEEIKNVRDKALSSYKDRKYEVAENTLSLYYDNECSFYDMAKDSDDVLNSGLWLISDLMFYRNARKDYLGCLSLEDEVYWSWMVSDPNRHLSKVEKALQTNISVCQDVLNKLYPDPKQCSVEGYKNLFAVPVSWGTENELLYEVACIGFKGNEQNLLTLDQRDSPKFQSEGMNSFPRLEILYVNKVKKHNKMGTDEAKWTKEYKLDPIYFLSKSGELWGAERCYWFTIRFGSQAGTIFLDGGSNWCVGGSARNINRVIAQLDYPFKAQVLYETFHSVK
;
A
#
# COMPACT_ATOMS: atom_id res chain seq x y z
N MET A 1 56.78 -6.66 -40.46
CA MET A 1 55.32 -6.55 -40.69
C MET A 1 54.52 -6.83 -39.41
N PHE A 2 54.68 -6.06 -38.32
CA PHE A 2 53.94 -6.32 -37.06
C PHE A 2 53.66 -5.06 -36.22
N ARG A 3 53.48 -3.88 -36.85
CA ARG A 3 53.21 -2.63 -36.10
C ARG A 3 51.92 -1.89 -36.47
N ILE A 4 51.22 -2.29 -37.54
CA ILE A 4 49.96 -1.65 -37.96
C ILE A 4 48.75 -2.21 -37.18
N SER A 5 48.82 -3.47 -36.72
CA SER A 5 47.70 -4.14 -36.03
C SER A 5 47.43 -3.66 -34.60
N VAL A 6 48.40 -3.04 -33.92
CA VAL A 6 48.21 -2.60 -32.52
C VAL A 6 47.50 -1.25 -32.50
N ILE A 7 47.92 -0.31 -33.34
CA ILE A 7 47.35 1.05 -33.42
C ILE A 7 45.86 1.01 -33.82
N LEU A 8 45.49 0.12 -34.75
CA LEU A 8 44.10 -0.05 -35.17
C LEU A 8 43.20 -0.61 -34.04
N LYS A 9 43.74 -1.47 -33.18
CA LYS A 9 43.01 -2.03 -32.02
C LYS A 9 42.85 -1.00 -30.90
N THR A 10 43.85 -0.16 -30.64
CA THR A 10 43.71 0.92 -29.65
C THR A 10 42.75 2.02 -30.10
N LEU A 11 42.66 2.30 -31.40
CA LEU A 11 41.70 3.27 -31.96
C LEU A 11 40.24 2.78 -31.87
N LEU A 12 40.01 1.48 -32.08
CA LEU A 12 38.68 0.86 -31.94
C LEU A 12 38.20 0.81 -30.48
N ILE A 13 39.11 0.64 -29.52
CA ILE A 13 38.79 0.66 -28.09
C ILE A 13 38.49 2.09 -27.60
N SER A 14 39.11 3.10 -28.20
CA SER A 14 38.86 4.51 -27.84
C SER A 14 37.59 5.09 -28.47
N ILE A 15 37.13 4.57 -29.61
CA ILE A 15 35.80 4.91 -30.17
C ILE A 15 34.67 4.26 -29.34
N GLY A 16 34.87 3.04 -28.82
CA GLY A 16 33.90 2.37 -27.95
C GLY A 16 33.71 3.00 -26.56
N LEU A 17 34.71 3.76 -26.08
CA LEU A 17 34.65 4.50 -24.81
C LEU A 17 34.08 5.93 -24.96
N LEU A 18 33.93 6.43 -26.19
CA LEU A 18 33.27 7.71 -26.48
C LEU A 18 31.78 7.56 -26.81
N SER A 19 31.28 6.34 -27.01
CA SER A 19 29.85 6.06 -27.21
C SER A 19 29.09 5.76 -25.90
N SER A 20 29.74 5.74 -24.74
CA SER A 20 29.12 5.45 -23.44
C SER A 20 28.81 6.70 -22.60
N GLY A 21 28.73 7.88 -23.22
CA GLY A 21 28.65 9.17 -22.52
C GLY A 21 27.50 10.10 -22.90
N PHE A 22 26.56 9.68 -23.76
CA PHE A 22 25.31 10.42 -23.97
C PHE A 22 24.17 9.67 -23.30
N ILE A 23 24.01 9.89 -21.99
CA ILE A 23 22.71 9.72 -21.37
C ILE A 23 21.85 10.81 -22.00
N PHE A 24 21.09 10.45 -23.04
CA PHE A 24 20.01 11.31 -23.53
C PHE A 24 19.16 11.69 -22.32
N ALA A 25 18.75 12.96 -22.22
CA ALA A 25 17.74 13.35 -21.24
C ALA A 25 16.58 12.38 -21.39
N LYS A 26 16.30 11.61 -20.34
CA LYS A 26 15.30 10.53 -20.36
C LYS A 26 13.88 11.09 -20.53
N CYS A 27 13.74 12.40 -20.30
CA CYS A 27 12.50 13.12 -20.20
C CYS A 27 12.64 14.44 -20.98
N SER A 28 11.68 14.75 -21.85
CA SER A 28 11.60 16.08 -22.47
C SER A 28 10.24 16.73 -22.23
N VAL A 29 10.23 18.06 -22.13
CA VAL A 29 8.99 18.85 -21.97
C VAL A 29 8.01 18.59 -23.12
N GLU A 30 8.51 18.44 -24.35
CA GLU A 30 7.69 18.23 -25.52
C GLU A 30 7.04 16.84 -25.53
N GLU A 31 7.75 15.79 -25.14
CA GLU A 31 7.19 14.44 -25.02
C GLU A 31 6.15 14.37 -23.90
N ILE A 32 6.44 14.96 -22.73
CA ILE A 32 5.50 15.05 -21.61
C ILE A 32 4.22 15.78 -22.05
N LYS A 33 4.35 16.90 -22.77
CA LYS A 33 3.20 17.63 -23.29
C LYS A 33 2.40 16.78 -24.29
N ASN A 34 3.07 16.14 -25.23
CA ASN A 34 2.43 15.31 -26.25
C ASN A 34 1.66 14.13 -25.65
N VAL A 35 2.21 13.45 -24.62
CA VAL A 35 1.51 12.33 -23.97
C VAL A 35 0.31 12.81 -23.16
N ARG A 36 0.42 13.96 -22.49
CA ARG A 36 -0.70 14.59 -21.78
C ARG A 36 -1.83 15.02 -22.72
N ASP A 37 -1.51 15.60 -23.87
CA ASP A 37 -2.50 15.99 -24.87
C ASP A 37 -3.24 14.76 -25.44
N LYS A 38 -2.54 13.65 -25.68
CA LYS A 38 -3.16 12.36 -26.08
C LYS A 38 -4.09 11.80 -25.00
N ALA A 39 -3.67 11.83 -23.74
CA ALA A 39 -4.48 11.39 -22.62
C ALA A 39 -5.73 12.27 -22.45
N LEU A 40 -5.58 13.59 -22.56
CA LEU A 40 -6.68 14.55 -22.50
C LEU A 40 -7.70 14.33 -23.63
N SER A 41 -7.24 14.02 -24.85
CA SER A 41 -8.13 13.68 -25.96
C SER A 41 -8.95 12.42 -25.63
N SER A 42 -8.31 11.38 -25.11
CA SER A 42 -8.99 10.13 -24.70
C SER A 42 -10.00 10.37 -23.58
N TYR A 43 -9.64 11.22 -22.61
CA TYR A 43 -10.54 11.63 -21.54
C TYR A 43 -11.78 12.38 -22.05
N LYS A 44 -11.60 13.32 -22.99
CA LYS A 44 -12.72 14.05 -23.62
C LYS A 44 -13.68 13.11 -24.36
N ASP A 45 -13.17 12.01 -24.91
CA ASP A 45 -13.95 10.92 -25.50
C ASP A 45 -14.56 9.94 -24.47
N ARG A 46 -14.47 10.25 -23.17
CA ARG A 46 -14.90 9.41 -22.04
C ARG A 46 -14.19 8.05 -21.95
N LYS A 47 -13.00 7.93 -22.53
CA LYS A 47 -12.15 6.73 -22.47
C LYS A 47 -11.15 6.87 -21.32
N TYR A 48 -11.65 6.83 -20.08
CA TYR A 48 -10.85 7.07 -18.88
C TYR A 48 -9.70 6.08 -18.70
N GLU A 49 -9.94 4.79 -18.98
CA GLU A 49 -8.92 3.74 -18.98
C GLU A 49 -7.81 4.01 -19.99
N VAL A 50 -8.15 4.46 -21.20
CA VAL A 50 -7.16 4.77 -22.23
C VAL A 50 -6.33 6.00 -21.82
N ALA A 51 -6.97 7.02 -21.25
CA ALA A 51 -6.27 8.22 -20.77
C ALA A 51 -5.27 7.89 -19.67
N GLU A 52 -5.69 7.11 -18.67
CA GLU A 52 -4.85 6.67 -17.56
C GLU A 52 -3.70 5.78 -18.05
N ASN A 53 -3.99 4.74 -18.84
CA ASN A 53 -2.97 3.85 -19.39
C ASN A 53 -1.94 4.61 -20.25
N THR A 54 -2.37 5.63 -21.01
CA THR A 54 -1.46 6.43 -21.84
C THR A 54 -0.42 7.16 -20.99
N LEU A 55 -0.83 7.73 -19.85
CA LEU A 55 0.10 8.40 -18.92
C LEU A 55 0.93 7.39 -18.14
N SER A 56 0.33 6.34 -17.59
CA SER A 56 1.03 5.30 -16.82
C SER A 56 2.12 4.63 -17.65
N LEU A 57 1.85 4.28 -18.91
CA LEU A 57 2.87 3.65 -19.78
C LEU A 57 4.10 4.53 -20.00
N TYR A 58 3.92 5.84 -20.17
CA TYR A 58 5.05 6.76 -20.31
C TYR A 58 5.77 6.96 -18.97
N TYR A 59 5.02 7.12 -17.89
CA TYR A 59 5.55 7.30 -16.54
C TYR A 59 6.40 6.11 -16.07
N ASP A 60 5.90 4.89 -16.26
CA ASP A 60 6.52 3.67 -15.77
C ASP A 60 7.72 3.22 -16.61
N ASN A 61 7.68 3.43 -17.93
CA ASN A 61 8.70 2.89 -18.84
C ASN A 61 9.74 3.90 -19.31
N GLU A 62 9.37 5.17 -19.46
CA GLU A 62 10.22 6.18 -20.08
C GLU A 62 10.76 7.16 -19.02
N CYS A 63 9.86 7.75 -18.25
CA CYS A 63 10.16 8.96 -17.50
C CYS A 63 9.38 9.01 -16.17
N SER A 64 9.95 8.34 -15.16
CA SER A 64 9.41 8.30 -13.81
C SER A 64 9.65 9.60 -13.04
N PHE A 65 8.99 9.78 -11.88
CA PHE A 65 9.25 10.93 -11.00
C PHE A 65 10.74 11.12 -10.71
N TYR A 66 11.48 10.04 -10.44
CA TYR A 66 12.90 10.11 -10.11
C TYR A 66 13.80 10.53 -11.28
N ASP A 67 13.38 10.26 -12.51
CA ASP A 67 14.08 10.72 -13.71
C ASP A 67 13.83 12.23 -13.88
N MET A 68 12.58 12.67 -13.76
CA MET A 68 12.17 14.08 -13.88
C MET A 68 12.77 14.97 -12.78
N ALA A 69 12.85 14.47 -11.55
CA ALA A 69 13.40 15.21 -10.40
C ALA A 69 14.90 15.52 -10.53
N LYS A 70 15.64 14.77 -11.36
CA LYS A 70 17.07 14.99 -11.61
C LYS A 70 17.34 15.93 -12.79
N ASP A 71 16.31 16.27 -13.56
CA ASP A 71 16.42 17.11 -14.75
C ASP A 71 16.17 18.59 -14.41
N SER A 72 16.06 19.45 -15.42
CA SER A 72 15.70 20.86 -15.32
C SER A 72 14.34 21.09 -14.68
N ASP A 73 14.13 22.29 -14.12
CA ASP A 73 12.87 22.68 -13.49
C ASP A 73 11.70 22.66 -14.48
N ASP A 74 11.93 22.96 -15.76
CA ASP A 74 10.90 22.88 -16.80
C ASP A 74 10.41 21.44 -17.02
N VAL A 75 11.35 20.47 -17.06
CA VAL A 75 11.03 19.04 -17.18
C VAL A 75 10.32 18.54 -15.93
N LEU A 76 10.84 18.86 -14.75
CA LEU A 76 10.20 18.52 -13.47
C LEU A 76 8.77 19.04 -13.40
N ASN A 77 8.53 20.33 -13.68
CA ASN A 77 7.20 20.92 -13.57
C ASN A 77 6.23 20.36 -14.60
N SER A 78 6.71 20.06 -15.82
CA SER A 78 5.92 19.33 -16.81
C SER A 78 5.55 17.93 -16.31
N GLY A 79 6.50 17.27 -15.64
CA GLY A 79 6.32 15.98 -15.00
C GLY A 79 5.31 15.98 -13.86
N LEU A 80 5.37 16.96 -12.96
CA LEU A 80 4.40 17.12 -11.87
C LEU A 80 2.97 17.31 -12.42
N TRP A 81 2.84 17.99 -13.56
CA TRP A 81 1.54 18.10 -14.24
C TRP A 81 1.07 16.76 -14.82
N LEU A 82 1.98 15.96 -15.39
CA LEU A 82 1.67 14.60 -15.83
C LEU A 82 1.19 13.74 -14.66
N ILE A 83 1.89 13.79 -13.53
CA ILE A 83 1.51 13.05 -12.32
C ILE A 83 0.14 13.50 -11.82
N SER A 84 -0.13 14.81 -11.79
CA SER A 84 -1.43 15.35 -11.41
C SER A 84 -2.57 14.86 -12.32
N ASP A 85 -2.38 14.86 -13.64
CA ASP A 85 -3.36 14.32 -14.58
C ASP A 85 -3.56 12.81 -14.38
N LEU A 86 -2.49 12.07 -14.10
CA LEU A 86 -2.55 10.63 -13.84
C LEU A 86 -3.33 10.33 -12.55
N MET A 87 -3.09 11.08 -11.46
CA MET A 87 -3.88 10.97 -10.23
C MET A 87 -5.37 11.23 -10.49
N PHE A 88 -5.68 12.27 -11.28
CA PHE A 88 -7.05 12.59 -11.66
C PHE A 88 -7.72 11.45 -12.44
N TYR A 89 -7.02 10.83 -13.41
CA TYR A 89 -7.59 9.72 -14.17
C TYR A 89 -7.71 8.42 -13.34
N ARG A 90 -6.75 8.11 -12.45
CA ARG A 90 -6.85 6.99 -11.51
C ARG A 90 -8.06 7.15 -10.58
N ASN A 91 -8.29 8.36 -10.07
CA ASN A 91 -9.50 8.68 -9.30
C ASN A 91 -10.79 8.45 -10.11
N ALA A 92 -10.84 8.88 -11.37
CA ALA A 92 -11.99 8.65 -12.25
C ALA A 92 -12.26 7.15 -12.49
N ARG A 93 -11.21 6.32 -12.45
CA ARG A 93 -11.27 4.85 -12.51
C ARG A 93 -11.51 4.16 -11.17
N LYS A 94 -11.63 4.93 -10.07
CA LYS A 94 -11.71 4.41 -8.69
C LYS A 94 -10.46 3.67 -8.20
N ASP A 95 -9.32 3.90 -8.85
CA ASP A 95 -8.02 3.43 -8.38
C ASP A 95 -7.43 4.42 -7.36
N TYR A 96 -8.03 4.44 -6.16
CA TYR A 96 -7.63 5.37 -5.11
C TYR A 96 -6.26 5.02 -4.52
N LEU A 97 -5.89 3.73 -4.45
CA LEU A 97 -4.58 3.32 -3.96
C LEU A 97 -3.48 3.73 -4.94
N GLY A 98 -3.66 3.48 -6.24
CA GLY A 98 -2.71 3.94 -7.26
C GLY A 98 -2.66 5.46 -7.38
N CYS A 99 -3.75 6.18 -7.07
CA CYS A 99 -3.71 7.63 -6.94
C CYS A 99 -2.77 8.06 -5.80
N LEU A 100 -2.93 7.48 -4.60
CA LEU A 100 -2.13 7.82 -3.42
C LEU A 100 -0.69 7.29 -3.49
N SER A 101 -0.40 6.27 -4.29
CA SER A 101 0.99 5.83 -4.47
C SER A 101 1.85 6.91 -5.15
N LEU A 102 1.25 7.77 -5.98
CA LEU A 102 1.94 8.90 -6.61
C LEU A 102 2.24 10.02 -5.61
N GLU A 103 1.40 10.18 -4.57
CA GLU A 103 1.71 11.07 -3.44
C GLU A 103 2.97 10.60 -2.72
N ASP A 104 3.05 9.30 -2.41
CA ASP A 104 4.20 8.73 -1.73
C ASP A 104 5.48 9.03 -2.53
N GLU A 105 5.45 8.84 -3.84
CA GLU A 105 6.59 9.14 -4.71
C GLU A 105 6.98 10.61 -4.72
N VAL A 106 6.03 11.54 -4.85
CA VAL A 106 6.33 12.97 -4.97
C VAL A 106 6.74 13.61 -3.64
N TYR A 107 5.96 13.36 -2.59
CA TYR A 107 6.07 14.11 -1.31
C TYR A 107 6.97 13.43 -0.30
N TRP A 108 6.99 12.10 -0.25
CA TRP A 108 7.80 11.38 0.73
C TRP A 108 9.25 11.19 0.28
N SER A 109 9.57 11.43 -1.00
CA SER A 109 10.93 11.28 -1.50
C SER A 109 11.67 12.60 -1.80
N TRP A 110 10.98 13.70 -2.12
CA TRP A 110 11.69 14.81 -2.78
C TRP A 110 11.13 16.23 -2.58
N MET A 111 9.81 16.49 -2.64
CA MET A 111 9.31 17.88 -2.56
C MET A 111 9.69 18.61 -1.26
N VAL A 112 9.87 17.88 -0.15
CA VAL A 112 10.33 18.44 1.12
C VAL A 112 11.79 18.90 1.05
N SER A 113 12.60 18.30 0.18
CA SER A 113 14.03 18.55 0.09
C SER A 113 14.41 19.76 -0.78
N ASP A 114 13.58 20.16 -1.74
CA ASP A 114 13.87 21.28 -2.65
C ASP A 114 12.62 22.08 -3.09
N PRO A 115 12.04 22.87 -2.16
CA PRO A 115 10.73 23.53 -2.36
C PRO A 115 10.72 24.65 -3.41
N ASN A 116 11.89 25.09 -3.89
CA ASN A 116 11.99 26.21 -4.83
C ASN A 116 11.87 25.80 -6.29
N ARG A 117 11.91 24.50 -6.58
CA ARG A 117 11.96 23.97 -7.95
C ARG A 117 10.58 23.73 -8.58
N HIS A 118 9.51 23.76 -7.80
CA HIS A 118 8.16 23.48 -8.27
C HIS A 118 7.25 24.72 -8.32
N LEU A 119 6.35 24.74 -9.29
CA LEU A 119 5.35 25.80 -9.44
C LEU A 119 4.20 25.59 -8.44
N SER A 120 3.82 26.65 -7.72
CA SER A 120 2.72 26.60 -6.74
C SER A 120 1.38 26.12 -7.33
N LYS A 121 1.14 26.39 -8.62
CA LYS A 121 -0.07 25.93 -9.30
C LYS A 121 -0.13 24.41 -9.46
N VAL A 122 1.00 23.77 -9.77
CA VAL A 122 1.02 22.31 -9.95
C VAL A 122 0.95 21.59 -8.61
N GLU A 123 1.63 22.12 -7.59
CA GLU A 123 1.53 21.64 -6.21
C GLU A 123 0.09 21.69 -5.70
N LYS A 124 -0.62 22.81 -5.91
CA LYS A 124 -2.02 22.92 -5.51
C LYS A 124 -2.91 21.88 -6.23
N ALA A 125 -2.63 21.59 -7.49
CA ALA A 125 -3.37 20.58 -8.24
C ALA A 125 -3.11 19.16 -7.68
N LEU A 126 -1.86 18.82 -7.39
CA LEU A 126 -1.47 17.57 -6.73
C LEU A 126 -2.16 17.41 -5.38
N GLN A 127 -2.06 18.41 -4.50
CA GLN A 127 -2.72 18.41 -3.18
C GLN A 127 -4.24 18.24 -3.28
N THR A 128 -4.86 18.86 -4.30
CA THR A 128 -6.30 18.69 -4.54
C THR A 128 -6.63 17.24 -4.89
N ASN A 129 -5.88 16.63 -5.80
CA ASN A 129 -6.09 15.23 -6.18
C ASN A 129 -5.83 14.27 -5.01
N ILE A 130 -4.79 14.52 -4.22
CA ILE A 130 -4.49 13.77 -2.98
C ILE A 130 -5.69 13.81 -2.05
N SER A 131 -6.17 15.01 -1.71
CA SER A 131 -7.31 15.19 -0.81
C SER A 131 -8.54 14.45 -1.33
N VAL A 132 -8.82 14.53 -2.63
CA VAL A 132 -9.97 13.84 -3.23
C VAL A 132 -9.84 12.31 -3.11
N CYS A 133 -8.68 11.75 -3.47
CA CYS A 133 -8.46 10.30 -3.39
C CYS A 133 -8.53 9.81 -1.94
N GLN A 134 -7.90 10.53 -1.01
CA GLN A 134 -7.92 10.21 0.42
C GLN A 134 -9.32 10.32 1.02
N ASP A 135 -10.07 11.37 0.70
CA ASP A 135 -11.43 11.57 1.20
C ASP A 135 -12.39 10.49 0.71
N VAL A 136 -12.25 10.06 -0.54
CA VAL A 136 -13.07 8.96 -1.07
C VAL A 136 -12.68 7.64 -0.40
N LEU A 137 -11.38 7.36 -0.24
CA LEU A 137 -10.92 6.15 0.43
C LEU A 137 -11.39 6.10 1.90
N ASN A 138 -11.31 7.21 2.63
CA ASN A 138 -11.80 7.33 4.01
C ASN A 138 -13.32 7.14 4.12
N LYS A 139 -14.09 7.51 3.09
CA LYS A 139 -15.54 7.25 3.05
C LYS A 139 -15.85 5.79 2.77
N LEU A 140 -15.06 5.14 1.93
CA LEU A 140 -15.20 3.71 1.63
C LEU A 140 -14.76 2.84 2.81
N TYR A 141 -13.76 3.30 3.56
CA TYR A 141 -13.15 2.62 4.69
C TYR A 141 -13.07 3.58 5.89
N PRO A 142 -14.18 3.80 6.63
CA PRO A 142 -14.18 4.67 7.79
C PRO A 142 -13.32 4.12 8.93
N ASP A 143 -12.90 5.02 9.83
CA ASP A 143 -12.22 4.63 11.07
C ASP A 143 -13.10 3.69 11.89
N PRO A 144 -12.58 2.54 12.32
CA PRO A 144 -13.39 1.55 13.00
C PRO A 144 -13.61 1.93 14.46
N LYS A 145 -14.72 1.44 15.02
CA LYS A 145 -15.00 1.57 16.46
C LYS A 145 -14.20 0.55 17.25
N GLN A 146 -13.79 0.91 18.47
CA GLN A 146 -13.14 -0.02 19.38
C GLN A 146 -14.06 -1.21 19.70
N CYS A 147 -13.48 -2.41 19.84
CA CYS A 147 -14.22 -3.60 20.24
C CYS A 147 -14.89 -3.41 21.60
N SER A 148 -16.19 -3.71 21.69
CA SER A 148 -16.98 -3.56 22.92
C SER A 148 -16.83 -4.77 23.87
N VAL A 149 -16.16 -5.84 23.46
CA VAL A 149 -15.97 -7.04 24.28
C VAL A 149 -14.88 -6.79 25.31
N GLU A 150 -15.19 -7.02 26.58
CA GLU A 150 -14.24 -6.89 27.68
C GLU A 150 -13.03 -7.80 27.47
N GLY A 151 -11.83 -7.28 27.75
CA GLY A 151 -10.56 -7.98 27.49
C GLY A 151 -10.01 -7.87 26.06
N TYR A 152 -10.78 -7.36 25.10
CA TYR A 152 -10.39 -7.28 23.68
C TYR A 152 -10.40 -5.86 23.11
N LYS A 153 -10.18 -4.86 23.97
CA LYS A 153 -10.17 -3.42 23.61
C LYS A 153 -9.07 -3.04 22.60
N ASN A 154 -8.10 -3.91 22.36
CA ASN A 154 -7.07 -3.76 21.33
C ASN A 154 -7.54 -4.17 19.93
N LEU A 155 -8.72 -4.78 19.80
CA LEU A 155 -9.37 -5.11 18.54
C LEU A 155 -10.40 -4.05 18.17
N PHE A 156 -10.92 -4.14 16.94
CA PHE A 156 -11.91 -3.22 16.41
C PHE A 156 -13.20 -3.94 16.03
N ALA A 157 -14.34 -3.32 16.30
CA ALA A 157 -15.65 -3.86 15.96
C ALA A 157 -15.86 -3.83 14.44
N VAL A 158 -16.35 -4.95 13.89
CA VAL A 158 -16.69 -5.03 12.46
C VAL A 158 -18.03 -4.33 12.18
N PRO A 159 -18.28 -3.87 10.94
CA PRO A 159 -19.59 -3.35 10.54
C PRO A 159 -20.70 -4.37 10.76
N VAL A 160 -21.83 -3.93 11.33
CA VAL A 160 -22.99 -4.80 11.59
C VAL A 160 -23.55 -5.42 10.29
N SER A 161 -23.42 -4.71 9.16
CA SER A 161 -23.89 -5.19 7.86
C SER A 161 -23.18 -6.47 7.39
N TRP A 162 -21.95 -6.73 7.84
CA TRP A 162 -21.19 -7.90 7.41
C TRP A 162 -21.89 -9.21 7.76
N GLY A 163 -22.46 -9.30 8.97
CA GLY A 163 -23.18 -10.49 9.41
C GLY A 163 -24.50 -10.72 8.67
N THR A 164 -25.09 -9.67 8.09
CA THR A 164 -26.31 -9.79 7.26
C THR A 164 -26.02 -10.06 5.80
N GLU A 165 -24.85 -9.66 5.31
CA GLU A 165 -24.41 -9.86 3.92
C GLU A 165 -23.68 -11.20 3.71
N ASN A 166 -23.02 -11.72 4.75
CA ASN A 166 -22.29 -12.98 4.71
C ASN A 166 -22.47 -13.74 6.04
N GLU A 167 -23.20 -14.86 6.00
CA GLU A 167 -23.51 -15.68 7.17
C GLU A 167 -22.25 -16.19 7.89
N LEU A 168 -21.14 -16.39 7.19
CA LEU A 168 -19.87 -16.82 7.80
C LEU A 168 -19.28 -15.74 8.73
N LEU A 169 -19.65 -14.47 8.52
CA LEU A 169 -19.20 -13.35 9.34
C LEU A 169 -20.20 -13.00 10.46
N TYR A 170 -21.35 -13.70 10.54
CA TYR A 170 -22.39 -13.41 11.52
C TYR A 170 -21.88 -13.43 12.97
N GLU A 171 -21.01 -14.41 13.29
CA GLU A 171 -20.46 -14.55 14.64
C GLU A 171 -19.18 -13.76 14.86
N VAL A 172 -18.64 -13.09 13.84
CA VAL A 172 -17.43 -12.26 13.96
C VAL A 172 -17.79 -10.96 14.68
N ALA A 173 -17.21 -10.76 15.86
CA ALA A 173 -17.45 -9.59 16.69
C ALA A 173 -16.42 -8.50 16.44
N CYS A 174 -15.13 -8.86 16.46
CA CYS A 174 -14.04 -7.90 16.36
C CYS A 174 -12.86 -8.47 15.57
N ILE A 175 -12.12 -7.59 14.91
CA ILE A 175 -10.91 -7.92 14.16
C ILE A 175 -9.79 -6.97 14.57
N GLY A 176 -8.59 -7.51 14.76
CA GLY A 176 -7.36 -6.74 14.93
C GLY A 176 -6.32 -7.14 13.90
N PHE A 177 -5.38 -6.24 13.64
CA PHE A 177 -4.17 -6.56 12.89
C PHE A 177 -3.05 -6.89 13.87
N LYS A 178 -2.35 -8.01 13.63
CA LYS A 178 -1.13 -8.37 14.34
C LYS A 178 0.03 -8.35 13.35
N GLY A 179 0.91 -7.37 13.56
CA GLY A 179 2.19 -7.28 12.84
C GLY A 179 3.09 -8.47 13.15
N ASN A 180 4.19 -8.52 12.40
CA ASN A 180 5.13 -9.63 12.42
C ASN A 180 6.53 -9.24 12.89
N GLU A 181 6.63 -8.27 13.78
CA GLU A 181 7.88 -8.02 14.49
C GLU A 181 8.30 -9.28 15.25
N GLN A 182 9.61 -9.59 15.22
CA GLN A 182 10.17 -10.64 16.05
C GLN A 182 9.98 -10.24 17.52
N ASN A 183 9.53 -11.19 18.34
CA ASN A 183 9.61 -11.02 19.79
C ASN A 183 11.10 -10.95 20.18
N LEU A 184 11.64 -9.74 20.25
CA LEU A 184 12.93 -9.48 20.88
C LEU A 184 12.73 -9.64 22.39
N LEU A 185 12.84 -10.88 22.88
CA LEU A 185 12.92 -11.12 24.31
C LEU A 185 14.15 -10.38 24.83
N THR A 186 13.97 -9.53 25.85
CA THR A 186 15.13 -8.97 26.56
C THR A 186 15.92 -10.11 27.22
N LEU A 187 17.22 -9.91 27.50
CA LEU A 187 18.05 -10.93 28.16
C LEU A 187 17.39 -11.49 29.43
N ASP A 188 16.65 -10.65 30.15
CA ASP A 188 15.92 -10.99 31.39
C ASP A 188 14.69 -11.87 31.15
N GLN A 189 14.11 -11.86 29.94
CA GLN A 189 12.97 -12.68 29.53
C GLN A 189 13.38 -14.02 28.90
N ARG A 190 14.65 -14.15 28.51
CA ARG A 190 15.23 -15.36 27.90
C ARG A 190 15.31 -16.54 28.87
N ASP A 191 15.39 -16.26 30.17
CA ASP A 191 15.41 -17.25 31.25
C ASP A 191 14.00 -17.61 31.79
N SER A 192 12.93 -17.02 31.24
CA SER A 192 11.56 -17.42 31.56
C SER A 192 11.18 -18.73 30.86
N PRO A 193 10.23 -19.53 31.40
CA PRO A 193 9.78 -20.76 30.74
C PRO A 193 9.35 -20.46 29.29
N LYS A 194 9.95 -21.15 28.33
CA LYS A 194 9.70 -20.94 26.89
C LYS A 194 8.26 -21.35 26.54
N PHE A 195 7.34 -20.38 26.51
CA PHE A 195 5.95 -20.62 26.09
C PHE A 195 5.74 -20.48 24.57
N GLN A 196 6.71 -19.94 23.82
CA GLN A 196 6.64 -19.78 22.36
C GLN A 196 8.02 -20.00 21.71
N SER A 197 8.02 -20.51 20.47
CA SER A 197 9.25 -20.74 19.69
C SER A 197 9.99 -19.42 19.43
N GLU A 198 11.22 -19.32 19.94
CA GLU A 198 12.15 -18.26 19.55
C GLU A 198 12.48 -18.42 18.05
N GLY A 199 12.35 -17.36 17.26
CA GLY A 199 12.93 -17.29 15.91
C GLY A 199 12.12 -17.79 14.72
N MET A 200 10.80 -18.05 14.84
CA MET A 200 9.98 -18.28 13.63
C MET A 200 9.62 -16.96 12.97
N ASN A 201 9.81 -16.86 11.65
CA ASN A 201 9.27 -15.80 10.81
C ASN A 201 7.77 -15.65 11.11
N SER A 202 7.41 -14.63 11.89
CA SER A 202 6.02 -14.25 12.05
C SER A 202 5.55 -13.74 10.68
N PHE A 203 4.38 -14.18 10.25
CA PHE A 203 3.68 -13.58 9.13
C PHE A 203 2.64 -12.62 9.68
N PRO A 204 2.38 -11.49 9.01
CA PRO A 204 1.29 -10.61 9.39
C PRO A 204 -0.02 -11.40 9.36
N ARG A 205 -0.91 -11.12 10.30
CA ARG A 205 -2.18 -11.83 10.42
C ARG A 205 -3.28 -10.94 10.99
N LEU A 206 -4.51 -11.35 10.74
CA LEU A 206 -5.68 -10.85 11.45
C LEU A 206 -5.94 -11.71 12.69
N GLU A 207 -6.36 -11.06 13.76
CA GLU A 207 -6.88 -11.70 14.97
C GLU A 207 -8.40 -11.55 14.95
N ILE A 208 -9.12 -12.65 14.71
CA ILE A 208 -10.58 -12.67 14.55
C ILE A 208 -11.22 -13.13 15.85
N LEU A 209 -11.92 -12.23 16.53
CA LEU A 209 -12.73 -12.54 17.70
C LEU A 209 -14.14 -12.89 17.26
N TYR A 210 -14.60 -14.10 17.55
CA TYR A 210 -15.94 -14.56 17.22
C TYR A 210 -16.63 -15.22 18.41
N VAL A 211 -17.96 -15.28 18.35
CA VAL A 211 -18.76 -16.01 19.32
C VAL A 211 -18.62 -17.52 19.06
N ASN A 212 -17.96 -18.22 19.98
CA ASN A 212 -17.77 -19.66 19.87
C ASN A 212 -19.00 -20.41 20.40
N LYS A 213 -19.56 -19.95 21.52
CA LYS A 213 -20.71 -20.58 22.18
C LYS A 213 -21.57 -19.54 22.86
N VAL A 214 -22.87 -19.84 23.00
CA VAL A 214 -23.80 -19.06 23.84
C VAL A 214 -24.29 -19.95 24.96
N LYS A 215 -24.05 -19.54 26.21
CA LYS A 215 -24.49 -20.28 27.40
C LYS A 215 -25.69 -19.59 28.04
N LYS A 216 -26.68 -20.38 28.41
CA LYS A 216 -27.83 -19.92 29.20
C LYS A 216 -27.45 -19.86 30.68
N HIS A 217 -27.66 -18.72 31.32
CA HIS A 217 -27.52 -18.61 32.76
C HIS A 217 -28.79 -19.14 33.44
N ASN A 218 -28.73 -20.35 34.00
CA ASN A 218 -29.86 -20.95 34.74
C ASN A 218 -29.99 -20.45 36.19
N LYS A 219 -29.36 -19.33 36.55
CA LYS A 219 -29.41 -18.76 37.91
C LYS A 219 -30.12 -17.42 37.89
N MET A 220 -31.45 -17.46 38.04
CA MET A 220 -32.26 -16.61 38.92
C MET A 220 -33.73 -16.87 38.60
N GLY A 221 -34.52 -17.19 39.61
CA GLY A 221 -35.92 -17.61 39.52
C GLY A 221 -36.91 -16.50 39.16
N THR A 222 -36.59 -15.65 38.19
CA THR A 222 -37.48 -14.62 37.65
C THR A 222 -37.22 -14.43 36.15
N ASP A 223 -38.10 -15.02 35.33
CA ASP A 223 -38.55 -14.77 33.95
C ASP A 223 -37.69 -14.21 32.79
N GLU A 224 -36.38 -13.96 32.92
CA GLU A 224 -35.57 -13.70 31.72
C GLU A 224 -34.28 -14.53 31.72
N ALA A 225 -34.22 -15.50 30.79
CA ALA A 225 -33.01 -16.25 30.51
C ALA A 225 -31.92 -15.31 29.97
N LYS A 226 -30.96 -14.94 30.83
CA LYS A 226 -29.78 -14.19 30.39
C LYS A 226 -28.83 -15.12 29.62
N TRP A 227 -28.59 -14.81 28.35
CA TRP A 227 -27.63 -15.52 27.51
C TRP A 227 -26.28 -14.82 27.58
N THR A 228 -25.21 -15.58 27.81
CA THR A 228 -23.83 -15.08 27.82
C THR A 228 -23.08 -15.65 26.63
N LYS A 229 -22.43 -14.77 25.84
CA LYS A 229 -21.56 -15.14 24.73
C LYS A 229 -20.17 -15.49 25.25
N GLU A 230 -19.64 -16.64 24.82
CA GLU A 230 -18.24 -17.03 25.00
C GLU A 230 -17.49 -16.79 23.71
N TYR A 231 -16.42 -16.00 23.78
CA TYR A 231 -15.64 -15.61 22.62
C TYR A 231 -14.39 -16.47 22.47
N LYS A 232 -13.96 -16.65 21.22
CA LYS A 232 -12.67 -17.26 20.88
C LYS A 232 -11.95 -16.37 19.86
N LEU A 233 -10.62 -16.38 19.93
CA LEU A 233 -9.75 -15.64 19.02
C LEU A 233 -9.04 -16.63 18.09
N ASP A 234 -9.20 -16.46 16.77
CA ASP A 234 -8.49 -17.26 15.78
C ASP A 234 -7.58 -16.39 14.90
N PRO A 235 -6.35 -16.85 14.59
CA PRO A 235 -5.45 -16.16 13.67
C PRO A 235 -5.80 -16.49 12.21
N ILE A 236 -5.88 -15.47 11.36
CA ILE A 236 -6.09 -15.62 9.91
C ILE A 236 -4.94 -14.95 9.16
N TYR A 237 -4.21 -15.73 8.36
CA TYR A 237 -3.04 -15.24 7.62
C TYR A 237 -3.42 -14.64 6.28
N PHE A 238 -2.59 -13.69 5.83
CA PHE A 238 -2.73 -13.09 4.51
C PHE A 238 -2.13 -13.98 3.43
N LEU A 239 -2.84 -14.14 2.31
CA LEU A 239 -2.32 -14.73 1.09
C LEU A 239 -2.22 -13.66 -0.01
N SER A 240 -1.16 -13.75 -0.81
CA SER A 240 -0.99 -13.00 -2.06
C SER A 240 -1.99 -13.49 -3.11
N LYS A 241 -2.16 -12.75 -4.22
CA LYS A 241 -2.99 -13.19 -5.36
C LYS A 241 -2.60 -14.55 -5.93
N SER A 242 -1.33 -14.96 -5.81
CA SER A 242 -0.82 -16.28 -6.22
C SER A 242 -1.15 -17.40 -5.21
N GLY A 243 -1.69 -17.07 -4.04
CA GLY A 243 -2.02 -18.03 -2.98
C GLY A 243 -0.88 -18.33 -2.02
N GLU A 244 0.23 -17.59 -2.10
CA GLU A 244 1.39 -17.72 -1.20
C GLU A 244 1.20 -16.87 0.05
N LEU A 245 1.87 -17.24 1.16
CA LEU A 245 1.84 -16.42 2.37
C LEU A 245 2.42 -15.02 2.09
N TRP A 246 1.63 -13.99 2.39
CA TRP A 246 2.00 -12.61 2.13
C TRP A 246 2.80 -12.01 3.30
N GLY A 247 3.74 -11.12 2.98
CA GLY A 247 4.44 -10.30 3.96
C GLY A 247 5.57 -10.99 4.74
N ALA A 248 6.24 -11.98 4.15
CA ALA A 248 7.33 -12.72 4.79
C ALA A 248 8.59 -11.87 5.10
N GLU A 249 8.86 -10.87 4.25
CA GLU A 249 10.15 -10.17 4.22
C GLU A 249 10.23 -8.98 5.16
N ARG A 250 9.08 -8.38 5.46
CA ARG A 250 8.97 -7.07 6.10
C ARG A 250 8.11 -7.15 7.34
N CYS A 251 8.40 -6.28 8.30
CA CYS A 251 7.71 -6.17 9.56
C CYS A 251 6.71 -5.03 9.44
N TYR A 252 5.43 -5.38 9.46
CA TYR A 252 4.34 -4.47 9.14
C TYR A 252 3.68 -3.89 10.38
N TRP A 253 3.37 -2.60 10.33
CA TRP A 253 2.46 -1.92 11.24
C TRP A 253 1.33 -1.32 10.41
N PHE A 254 0.10 -1.79 10.65
CA PHE A 254 -1.08 -1.29 9.95
C PHE A 254 -2.14 -0.82 10.92
N THR A 255 -2.80 0.27 10.54
CA THR A 255 -4.12 0.63 11.03
C THR A 255 -5.13 -0.09 10.16
N ILE A 256 -6.07 -0.79 10.82
CA ILE A 256 -7.15 -1.50 10.13
C ILE A 256 -8.37 -0.60 9.98
N ARG A 257 -9.03 -0.68 8.84
CA ARG A 257 -10.32 -0.07 8.56
C ARG A 257 -11.22 -1.05 7.80
N PHE A 258 -12.53 -0.90 7.94
CA PHE A 258 -13.50 -1.84 7.39
C PHE A 258 -14.34 -1.21 6.29
N GLY A 259 -14.48 -1.90 5.18
CA GLY A 259 -15.36 -1.51 4.08
C GLY A 259 -16.82 -1.84 4.38
N SER A 260 -17.74 -1.22 3.65
CA SER A 260 -19.17 -1.55 3.73
C SER A 260 -19.45 -2.98 3.27
N GLN A 261 -18.77 -3.43 2.21
CA GLN A 261 -18.86 -4.80 1.71
C GLN A 261 -18.28 -5.78 2.73
N ALA A 262 -19.05 -6.84 3.02
CA ALA A 262 -18.68 -7.92 3.91
C ALA A 262 -17.26 -8.46 3.68
N GLY A 263 -16.44 -8.39 4.73
CA GLY A 263 -15.08 -8.93 4.76
C GLY A 263 -14.02 -8.07 4.07
N THR A 264 -14.38 -6.94 3.46
CA THR A 264 -13.37 -6.08 2.82
C THR A 264 -12.66 -5.22 3.86
N ILE A 265 -11.33 -5.32 3.91
CA ILE A 265 -10.48 -4.70 4.91
C ILE A 265 -9.46 -3.80 4.21
N PHE A 266 -9.32 -2.58 4.69
CA PHE A 266 -8.24 -1.67 4.29
C PHE A 266 -7.20 -1.59 5.41
N LEU A 267 -5.94 -1.72 5.04
CA LEU A 267 -4.78 -1.64 5.92
C LEU A 267 -3.91 -0.49 5.43
N ASP A 268 -3.72 0.50 6.29
CA ASP A 268 -2.90 1.67 6.01
C ASP A 268 -1.79 1.81 7.04
N GLY A 269 -0.57 2.02 6.59
CA GLY A 269 0.58 2.11 7.48
C GLY A 269 1.89 1.90 6.74
N GLY A 270 2.77 1.09 7.33
CA GLY A 270 4.10 0.95 6.79
C GLY A 270 4.78 -0.35 7.18
N SER A 271 6.00 -0.47 6.69
CA SER A 271 6.85 -1.59 7.03
C SER A 271 8.33 -1.25 7.02
N ASN A 272 9.11 -2.02 7.76
CA ASN A 272 10.57 -2.05 7.68
C ASN A 272 11.03 -3.48 7.38
N TRP A 273 12.29 -3.65 7.05
CA TRP A 273 12.86 -4.99 6.96
C TRP A 273 12.86 -5.64 8.34
N CYS A 274 12.39 -6.89 8.44
CA CYS A 274 12.40 -7.60 9.73
C CYS A 274 13.82 -7.90 10.23
N VAL A 275 14.78 -8.11 9.31
CA VAL A 275 16.18 -8.40 9.64
C VAL A 275 17.08 -7.59 8.73
N GLY A 276 17.80 -6.63 9.31
CA GLY A 276 18.76 -5.77 8.60
C GLY A 276 18.10 -4.76 7.65
N GLY A 277 18.70 -3.59 7.48
CA GLY A 277 18.17 -2.51 6.62
C GLY A 277 17.39 -1.45 7.40
N SER A 278 17.59 -0.19 7.01
CA SER A 278 16.99 0.99 7.65
C SER A 278 15.84 1.61 6.86
N ALA A 279 15.55 1.09 5.67
CA ALA A 279 14.52 1.64 4.79
C ALA A 279 13.14 1.50 5.44
N ARG A 280 12.43 2.62 5.55
CA ARG A 280 11.02 2.66 5.93
C ARG A 280 10.19 2.65 4.67
N ASN A 281 9.08 1.95 4.72
CA ASN A 281 8.18 1.82 3.58
C ASN A 281 6.79 2.27 3.98
N ILE A 282 6.09 2.90 3.04
CA ILE A 282 4.67 3.19 3.12
C ILE A 282 3.95 2.05 2.42
N ASN A 283 2.92 1.51 3.07
CA ASN A 283 2.17 0.36 2.60
C ASN A 283 0.67 0.64 2.72
N ARG A 284 -0.06 0.41 1.64
CA ARG A 284 -1.52 0.43 1.63
C ARG A 284 -2.04 -0.85 1.00
N VAL A 285 -2.88 -1.58 1.71
CA VAL A 285 -3.33 -2.91 1.30
C VAL A 285 -4.85 -3.01 1.44
N ILE A 286 -5.53 -3.46 0.38
CA ILE A 286 -6.92 -3.89 0.45
C ILE A 286 -6.94 -5.41 0.41
N ALA A 287 -7.57 -6.02 1.40
CA ALA A 287 -7.73 -7.46 1.52
C ALA A 287 -9.21 -7.85 1.64
N GLN A 288 -9.53 -9.07 1.22
CA GLN A 288 -10.83 -9.69 1.42
C GLN A 288 -10.68 -10.82 2.45
N LEU A 289 -11.47 -10.76 3.51
CA LEU A 289 -11.55 -11.84 4.49
C LEU A 289 -12.43 -12.96 3.94
N ASP A 290 -11.81 -14.11 3.67
CA ASP A 290 -12.47 -15.37 3.32
C ASP A 290 -12.51 -16.26 4.58
N TYR A 291 -13.23 -15.79 5.60
CA TYR A 291 -13.34 -16.49 6.89
C TYR A 291 -13.98 -17.89 6.71
N PRO A 292 -13.49 -18.94 7.42
CA PRO A 292 -12.42 -18.96 8.43
C PRO A 292 -11.02 -19.31 7.90
N PHE A 293 -10.78 -19.18 6.60
CA PHE A 293 -9.60 -19.78 5.98
C PHE A 293 -8.42 -18.80 5.87
N LYS A 294 -8.65 -17.62 5.31
CA LYS A 294 -7.58 -16.70 4.90
C LYS A 294 -8.07 -15.26 4.75
N ALA A 295 -7.12 -14.34 4.64
CA ALA A 295 -7.35 -13.01 4.11
C ALA A 295 -6.60 -12.87 2.79
N GLN A 296 -7.32 -12.63 1.69
CA GLN A 296 -6.76 -12.54 0.36
C GLN A 296 -6.38 -11.09 0.05
N VAL A 297 -5.11 -10.80 -0.20
CA VAL A 297 -4.68 -9.47 -0.67
C VAL A 297 -5.20 -9.26 -2.10
N LEU A 298 -6.00 -8.21 -2.28
CA LEU A 298 -6.60 -7.84 -3.57
C LEU A 298 -5.83 -6.72 -4.26
N TYR A 299 -5.34 -5.75 -3.49
CA TYR A 299 -4.55 -4.63 -3.99
C TYR A 299 -3.52 -4.26 -2.95
N GLU A 300 -2.32 -3.91 -3.41
CA GLU A 300 -1.27 -3.40 -2.55
C GLU A 300 -0.51 -2.31 -3.27
N THR A 301 -0.10 -1.29 -2.53
CA THR A 301 0.91 -0.33 -2.95
C THR A 301 2.05 -0.33 -1.94
N PHE A 302 3.24 -0.06 -2.46
CA PHE A 302 4.49 -0.09 -1.72
C PHE A 302 5.36 1.06 -2.21
N HIS A 303 5.83 1.87 -1.27
CA HIS A 303 6.80 2.91 -1.56
C HIS A 303 7.94 2.88 -0.54
N SER A 304 9.18 2.81 -1.02
CA SER A 304 10.37 2.90 -0.17
C SER A 304 10.80 4.34 0.03
N VAL A 305 10.72 4.80 1.28
CA VAL A 305 11.25 6.11 1.70
C VAL A 305 12.75 5.92 1.94
N LYS A 306 13.57 6.72 1.24
CA LYS A 306 15.04 6.72 1.37
C LYS A 306 15.50 7.70 2.44
#